data_AF-A0A266NE57-F1
#
_entry.id   AF-A0A266NE57-F1
#
_cell.length_a   1.000
_cell.length_b   1.000
_cell.length_c   1.000
_cell.angle_alpha   90.00
_cell.angle_beta   90.00
_cell.angle_gamma   90.00
#
_symmetry.space_group_name_H-M   'P 1'
#
loop_
_entity.id
_entity.type
_entity.pdbx_description
1 polymer ?
#
loop_
_entity_poly.entity_id
_entity_poly.type
_entity_poly.pdbx_seq_one_letter_code
_entity_poly.pdbx_strand_id
1 'polypeptide(L)' 'MTTSVRAQQNDTVDALCWRHYGRTAGVTEAVLEANPGLAEHGPFLPHGTPVNLPDAQPAAPQRHVVNLWD' A
#
# COMPACT_ATOMS: atom_id res chain seq x y z
N MET A 1 -7.84 1.34 13.11
CA MET A 1 -6.65 0.59 13.56
C MET A 1 -5.64 0.59 12.40
N THR A 2 -4.35 0.78 12.65
CA THR A 2 -3.34 0.78 11.56
C THR A 2 -3.15 -0.64 11.02
N THR A 3 -3.26 -0.80 9.70
CA THR A 3 -3.02 -2.09 9.04
C THR A 3 -1.59 -2.11 8.52
N SER A 4 -0.75 -3.02 9.02
CA SER A 4 0.62 -3.14 8.54
C SER A 4 0.69 -4.16 7.40
N VAL A 5 1.21 -3.74 6.25
CA VAL A 5 1.28 -4.57 5.04
C VAL A 5 2.70 -4.58 4.49
N ARG A 6 3.08 -5.64 3.80
CA ARG A 6 4.40 -5.76 3.18
C ARG A 6 4.29 -5.44 1.70
N ALA A 7 5.12 -4.52 1.22
CA ALA A 7 5.23 -4.21 -0.19
C ALA A 7 5.72 -5.45 -0.96
N GLN A 8 5.09 -5.72 -2.11
CA GLN A 8 5.54 -6.78 -3.00
C GLN A 8 6.65 -6.29 -3.94
N GLN A 9 7.17 -7.18 -4.79
CA GLN A 9 8.17 -6.78 -5.77
C GLN A 9 7.53 -5.86 -6.83
N ASN A 10 8.20 -4.75 -7.15
CA ASN A 10 7.68 -3.69 -8.03
C ASN A 10 6.40 -3.01 -7.53
N ASP A 11 6.09 -3.14 -6.24
CA ASP A 11 4.95 -2.46 -5.62
C ASP A 11 5.34 -0.99 -5.35
N THR A 12 4.37 -0.10 -5.48
CA THR A 12 4.56 1.34 -5.26
C THR A 12 3.63 1.81 -4.16
N VAL A 13 3.94 2.93 -3.51
CA VAL A 13 3.06 3.51 -2.47
C VAL A 13 1.66 3.74 -3.04
N ASP A 14 1.57 4.23 -4.28
CA ASP A 14 0.33 4.46 -5.00
C ASP A 14 -0.42 3.14 -5.29
N ALA A 15 0.27 2.09 -5.73
CA ALA A 15 -0.32 0.77 -5.96
C ALA A 15 -0.86 0.14 -4.66
N LEU A 16 -0.14 0.28 -3.55
CA LEU A 16 -0.62 -0.14 -2.23
C LEU A 16 -1.86 0.65 -1.81
N CYS A 17 -1.84 1.97 -1.97
CA CYS A 17 -2.99 2.82 -1.68
C CYS A 17 -4.20 2.43 -2.53
N TRP A 18 -4.00 2.20 -3.83
CA TRP A 18 -5.04 1.76 -4.74
C TRP A 18 -5.61 0.39 -4.37
N ARG A 19 -4.76 -0.58 -3.98
CA ARG A 19 -5.18 -1.93 -3.60
C ARG A 19 -5.94 -1.97 -2.27
N HIS A 20 -5.59 -1.13 -1.31
CA HIS A 20 -6.21 -1.10 0.01
C HIS A 20 -7.39 -0.14 0.12
N TYR A 21 -7.29 1.05 -0.48
CA TYR A 21 -8.28 2.10 -0.36
C TYR A 21 -9.09 2.33 -1.63
N GLY A 22 -8.69 1.77 -2.78
CA GLY A 22 -9.33 2.03 -4.08
C GLY A 22 -9.14 3.46 -4.60
N ARG A 23 -8.28 4.25 -3.96
CA ARG A 23 -7.97 5.64 -4.29
C ARG A 23 -6.55 5.97 -3.82
N THR A 24 -5.98 7.05 -4.36
CA THR A 24 -4.61 7.49 -4.04
C THR A 24 -4.55 8.94 -3.55
N ALA A 25 -5.44 9.82 -4.03
CA ALA A 25 -5.55 11.19 -3.54
C ALA A 25 -5.95 11.25 -2.05
N GLY A 26 -5.20 12.00 -1.24
CA GLY A 26 -5.44 12.19 0.19
C GLY A 26 -5.02 11.02 1.09
N VAL A 27 -4.90 9.80 0.55
CA VAL A 27 -4.44 8.63 1.31
C VAL A 27 -2.94 8.42 1.19
N THR A 28 -2.33 8.73 0.04
CA THR A 28 -0.87 8.65 -0.13
C THR A 28 -0.15 9.58 0.83
N GLU A 29 -0.66 10.81 1.02
CA GLU A 29 -0.11 11.76 1.99
C GLU A 29 -0.18 11.21 3.42
N ALA A 30 -1.34 10.71 3.84
CA ALA A 30 -1.52 10.11 5.16
C ALA A 30 -0.60 8.89 5.37
N VAL A 31 -0.38 8.07 4.33
CA VAL A 31 0.57 6.94 4.38
C VAL A 31 2.00 7.44 4.49
N LEU A 32 2.40 8.47 3.76
CA LEU A 32 3.73 9.05 3.85
C LEU A 32 3.99 9.70 5.22
N GLU A 33 3.01 10.39 5.79
CA GLU A 33 3.09 10.93 7.15
C GLU A 33 3.20 9.82 8.20
N ALA A 34 2.50 8.70 8.01
CA ALA A 34 2.58 7.54 8.90
C ALA A 34 3.87 6.71 8.71
N ASN A 35 4.60 6.89 7.60
CA ASN A 35 5.82 6.16 7.26
C ASN A 35 6.93 7.13 6.83
N PRO A 36 7.57 7.82 7.79
CA PRO A 36 8.71 8.68 7.49
C PRO A 36 9.83 7.86 6.84
N GLY A 37 10.40 8.38 5.74
CA GLY A 37 11.43 7.70 4.94
C GLY A 37 10.90 6.80 3.83
N LEU A 38 9.57 6.54 3.77
CA LEU A 38 9.00 5.70 2.71
C LEU A 38 9.18 6.30 1.31
N ALA A 39 9.05 7.63 1.19
CA ALA A 39 9.28 8.35 -0.08
C ALA A 39 10.75 8.35 -0.53
N GLU A 40 11.71 8.12 0.37
CA GLU A 40 13.14 8.13 0.04
C GLU A 40 13.55 6.88 -0.75
N HIS A 41 12.78 5.80 -0.64
CA HIS A 41 12.98 4.60 -1.45
C HIS A 41 12.69 4.83 -2.95
N GLY A 42 12.04 5.93 -3.30
CA GLY A 42 11.69 6.27 -4.67
C GLY A 42 10.35 5.67 -5.11
N PRO A 43 10.10 5.59 -6.44
CA PRO A 43 8.79 5.18 -6.96
C PRO A 43 8.46 3.71 -6.67
N PHE A 44 9.47 2.85 -6.54
CA PHE A 44 9.32 1.42 -6.25
C PHE A 44 9.79 1.10 -4.84
N LEU A 45 8.93 0.45 -4.08
CA LEU A 45 9.28 -0.01 -2.75
C LEU A 45 10.13 -1.29 -2.84
N PRO A 46 11.15 -1.44 -1.98
CA PRO A 46 11.84 -2.70 -1.83
C PRO A 46 10.85 -3.81 -1.47
N HIS A 47 11.08 -5.00 -2.03
CA HIS A 47 10.27 -6.16 -1.67
C HIS A 47 10.36 -6.43 -0.16
N GLY A 48 9.22 -6.63 0.48
CA GLY A 48 9.13 -6.89 1.92
C GLY A 48 9.16 -5.64 2.80
N THR A 49 9.23 -4.43 2.23
CA THR A 49 9.17 -3.19 3.01
C THR A 49 7.86 -3.12 3.80
N PRO A 50 7.90 -2.97 5.14
CA PRO A 50 6.71 -2.79 5.94
C PRO A 50 6.15 -1.38 5.71
N VAL A 51 4.88 -1.31 5.32
CA VAL A 51 4.14 -0.06 5.13
C VAL A 51 2.96 -0.07 6.10
N ASN A 52 2.90 0.95 6.96
CA ASN A 52 1.74 1.18 7.80
C ASN A 52 0.67 1.95 7.03
N LEU A 53 -0.46 1.30 6.81
CA LEU A 53 -1.63 1.91 6.20
C LEU A 53 -2.55 2.44 7.32
N PRO A 54 -2.69 3.77 7.48
CA PRO A 54 -3.61 4.37 8.44
C PRO A 54 -5.07 4.02 8.08
N ASP A 55 -5.99 4.20 9.04
CA ASP A 55 -7.41 3.91 8.84
C ASP A 55 -8.04 5.02 7.98
N ALA A 56 -7.75 5.00 6.67
CA ALA A 56 -8.56 5.68 5.68
C ALA A 56 -9.64 4.68 5.27
N GLN A 57 -10.90 5.06 5.42
CA GLN A 57 -12.08 4.22 5.20
C GLN A 57 -11.89 3.29 3.99
N PRO A 58 -11.69 1.98 4.18
CA PRO A 58 -11.33 1.08 3.09
C PRO A 58 -12.53 0.88 2.17
N ALA A 59 -12.38 1.22 0.89
CA ALA A 59 -13.35 0.83 -0.12
C ALA A 59 -13.08 -0.61 -0.55
N ALA A 60 -13.86 -1.53 0.03
CA ALA A 60 -14.07 -2.92 -0.41
C ALA A 60 -12.92 -3.93 -0.18
N PRO A 61 -13.26 -5.21 0.06
CA PRO A 61 -12.30 -6.22 0.48
C PRO A 61 -11.30 -6.57 -0.63
N GLN A 62 -10.08 -6.87 -0.19
CA GLN A 62 -8.93 -7.28 -0.98
C GLN A 62 -9.33 -8.22 -2.13
N ARG A 63 -9.13 -7.76 -3.37
CA ARG A 63 -9.38 -8.57 -4.58
C ARG A 63 -8.61 -9.88 -4.49
N HIS A 64 -9.37 -10.97 -4.59
CA HIS A 64 -8.90 -12.34 -4.60
C HIS A 64 -7.71 -12.47 -5.56
N VAL A 65 -6.58 -12.96 -5.05
CA VAL A 65 -5.44 -13.35 -5.87
C VAL A 65 -5.92 -14.51 -6.74
N VAL A 66 -6.15 -14.26 -8.03
CA VAL A 66 -6.46 -15.33 -8.99
C VAL A 66 -5.15 -16.06 -9.27
N ASN A 67 -5.00 -17.25 -8.70
CA ASN A 67 -4.02 -18.21 -9.18
C ASN A 67 -4.51 -18.73 -10.53
N LEU A 68 -3.75 -18.46 -11.59
CA LEU A 68 -4.11 -18.78 -12.97
C LEU A 68 -3.51 -20.12 -13.46
N TRP A 69 -3.02 -20.97 -12.56
CA TRP A 69 -2.37 -22.25 -12.92
C TRP A 69 -2.72 -23.37 -11.91
N ASP A 70 -2.83 -24.60 -12.45
CA ASP A 70 -2.82 -25.90 -11.74
C ASP A 70 -1.38 -26.44 -11.69
#